data_AF-A0A2D9WZN1-F1
#
_entry.id   AF-A0A2D9WZN1-F1
#
_cell.length_a   1.000
_cell.length_b   1.000
_cell.length_c   1.000
_cell.angle_alpha   90.00
_cell.angle_beta   90.00
_cell.angle_gamma   90.00
#
_symmetry.space_group_name_H-M   'P 1'
#
loop_
_entity.id
_entity.type
_entity.pdbx_description
1 polymer ?
#
loop_
_entity_poly.entity_id
_entity_poly.type
_entity_poly.pdbx_seq_one_letter_code
_entity_poly.pdbx_strand_id
1 'polypeptide(L)'
;MIKKTFTIIILFFISIQTISSQELWDDFEQKRIGYYNFIHGVMTINTANPSPNSVNSSDFCAKYERNISETYDVLEIIANGPMFDVSDYISGSKKMKIDVYSPAVGIPIQITLEDSTTATPTNYPTGRHSEYIGVTSVANQWETVELVFNGQPDPSLSNVGITSIILLFNPATNTDDTYYFDNLMGPEVNGACNGFIPNPQVDFQDWDCNWNINFGYTSGELLQSYNPAVGSLNQSKYSAKYTRVPDSNGEDVLIANFSAGSLNLSSNNIFRIQLYGPPRPFKISFQDDTTEVISFNRTISSANQWQQFPFDLSSVSGQNINRFVLFLDQGVVNFDVYYIDNIGLSSSPSSTIELNDQFVTIFPNPVDDKLFIRSSINNSEFDFFIYDSKGILVKKGRIYNPKSINNINLELSSGIYSLIIRSKNNVLTKKISVK
;
A
#
# COMPACT_ATOMS: atom_id res chain seq x y z
N MET A 1 62.31 29.02 -34.75
CA MET A 1 61.41 29.27 -33.60
C MET A 1 60.03 28.72 -33.94
N ILE A 2 59.71 27.52 -33.46
CA ILE A 2 58.40 26.88 -33.67
C ILE A 2 57.51 27.26 -32.48
N LYS A 3 56.49 28.10 -32.72
CA LYS A 3 55.47 28.43 -31.73
C LYS A 3 54.55 27.23 -31.54
N LYS A 4 54.60 26.60 -30.37
CA LYS A 4 53.60 25.62 -29.93
C LYS A 4 52.41 26.37 -29.35
N THR A 5 51.28 26.32 -30.03
CA THR A 5 50.00 26.83 -29.54
C THR A 5 49.42 25.77 -28.59
N PHE A 6 49.30 26.10 -27.30
CA PHE A 6 48.59 25.26 -26.33
C PHE A 6 47.11 25.64 -26.37
N THR A 7 46.25 24.71 -26.78
CA THR A 7 44.80 24.85 -26.69
C THR A 7 44.37 24.41 -25.29
N ILE A 8 43.87 25.35 -24.49
CA ILE A 8 43.27 25.09 -23.18
C ILE A 8 41.82 24.63 -23.42
N ILE A 9 41.51 23.39 -23.05
CA ILE A 9 40.15 22.86 -23.03
C ILE A 9 39.55 23.22 -21.66
N ILE A 10 38.62 24.16 -21.63
CA ILE A 10 37.83 24.50 -20.45
C ILE A 10 36.72 23.44 -20.32
N LEU A 11 36.81 22.60 -19.31
CA LEU A 11 35.78 21.63 -18.95
C LEU A 11 34.64 22.38 -18.25
N PHE A 12 33.52 22.61 -18.95
CA PHE A 12 32.29 23.09 -18.31
C PHE A 12 31.68 21.95 -17.48
N PHE A 13 31.73 22.07 -16.16
CA PHE A 13 30.85 21.28 -15.29
C PHE A 13 29.41 21.77 -15.50
N ILE A 14 28.64 21.04 -16.30
CA ILE A 14 27.19 21.19 -16.35
C ILE A 14 26.66 20.58 -15.06
N SER A 15 26.32 21.42 -14.08
CA SER A 15 25.48 21.01 -12.97
C SER A 15 24.10 20.73 -13.55
N ILE A 16 23.72 19.45 -13.58
CA ILE A 16 22.36 19.03 -13.88
C ILE A 16 21.53 19.48 -12.68
N GLN A 17 20.99 20.70 -12.73
CA GLN A 17 19.88 21.04 -11.85
C GLN A 17 18.69 20.24 -12.34
N THR A 18 18.37 19.17 -11.62
CA THR A 18 17.09 18.50 -11.76
C THR A 18 16.02 19.54 -11.45
N ILE A 19 15.37 20.08 -12.48
CA ILE A 19 14.07 20.71 -12.33
C ILE A 19 13.20 19.59 -11.78
N SER A 20 12.98 19.55 -10.47
CA SER A 20 12.01 18.63 -9.92
C SER A 20 10.67 19.11 -10.44
N SER A 21 10.05 18.32 -11.32
CA SER A 21 8.62 18.42 -11.57
C SER A 21 7.94 18.36 -10.21
N GLN A 22 6.89 19.17 -10.02
CA GLN A 22 6.09 19.11 -8.80
C GLN A 22 5.55 17.70 -8.63
N GLU A 23 5.43 17.29 -7.37
CA GLU A 23 5.07 15.93 -7.03
C GLU A 23 3.56 15.77 -6.91
N LEU A 24 2.97 14.81 -7.62
CA LEU A 24 1.58 14.40 -7.42
C LEU A 24 1.42 13.75 -6.05
N TRP A 25 0.51 14.27 -5.23
CA TRP A 25 0.23 13.81 -3.86
C TRP A 25 -0.79 12.71 -3.80
N ASP A 26 -1.90 12.88 -4.49
CA ASP A 26 -3.01 11.94 -4.52
C ASP A 26 -3.77 12.16 -5.83
N ASP A 27 -3.90 11.09 -6.62
CA ASP A 27 -4.84 10.99 -7.75
C ASP A 27 -6.04 10.08 -7.40
N PHE A 28 -6.11 9.60 -6.15
CA PHE A 28 -7.10 8.64 -5.69
C PHE A 28 -7.10 7.29 -6.40
N GLU A 29 -6.07 6.99 -7.20
CA GLU A 29 -6.04 5.79 -8.03
C GLU A 29 -4.72 5.01 -7.94
N GLN A 30 -3.60 5.61 -8.35
CA GLN A 30 -2.31 4.92 -8.47
C GLN A 30 -1.18 5.57 -7.67
N LYS A 31 -1.39 6.79 -7.17
CA LYS A 31 -0.40 7.49 -6.37
C LYS A 31 -1.03 8.13 -5.16
N ARG A 32 -0.45 7.84 -3.99
CA ARG A 32 -0.70 8.57 -2.74
C ARG A 32 0.59 8.69 -1.92
N ILE A 33 0.98 9.91 -1.54
CA ILE A 33 2.21 10.20 -0.76
C ILE A 33 1.94 10.79 0.62
N GLY A 34 0.69 10.85 1.04
CA GLY A 34 0.26 11.23 2.38
C GLY A 34 -1.06 10.56 2.75
N TYR A 35 -1.47 10.65 4.01
CA TYR A 35 -2.73 10.06 4.47
C TYR A 35 -3.59 11.12 5.17
N TYR A 36 -4.91 10.96 5.05
CA TYR A 36 -5.89 11.84 5.67
C TYR A 36 -6.02 11.46 7.14
N ASN A 37 -5.38 12.22 8.02
CA ASN A 37 -5.30 11.92 9.45
C ASN A 37 -6.53 12.45 10.20
N PHE A 38 -7.03 13.61 9.79
CA PHE A 38 -8.13 14.28 10.44
C PHE A 38 -9.03 14.98 9.41
N ILE A 39 -10.34 14.82 9.60
CA ILE A 39 -11.39 15.27 8.68
C ILE A 39 -12.54 15.76 9.56
N HIS A 40 -12.92 17.03 9.46
CA HIS A 40 -14.09 17.57 10.15
C HIS A 40 -15.41 17.23 9.43
N GLY A 41 -15.43 17.42 8.11
CA GLY A 41 -16.53 17.03 7.22
C GLY A 41 -16.63 15.53 6.98
N VAL A 42 -17.24 15.16 5.86
CA VAL A 42 -17.30 13.76 5.41
C VAL A 42 -16.54 13.66 4.10
N MET A 43 -15.56 12.75 4.05
CA MET A 43 -14.77 12.50 2.85
C MET A 43 -15.03 11.08 2.33
N THR A 44 -15.22 10.95 1.01
CA THR A 44 -15.29 9.64 0.33
C THR A 44 -14.24 9.61 -0.78
N ILE A 45 -13.18 8.80 -0.59
CA ILE A 45 -11.96 8.79 -1.43
C ILE A 45 -12.11 8.08 -2.79
N ASN A 46 -13.22 7.39 -3.04
CA ASN A 46 -13.46 6.54 -4.21
C ASN A 46 -14.77 6.92 -4.92
N THR A 47 -15.04 8.22 -5.05
CA THR A 47 -16.27 8.68 -5.69
C THR A 47 -16.09 8.74 -7.19
N ALA A 48 -17.02 8.18 -7.97
CA ALA A 48 -16.99 8.28 -9.42
C ALA A 48 -16.89 9.76 -9.84
N ASN A 49 -15.97 10.07 -10.75
CA ASN A 49 -15.76 11.43 -11.22
C ASN A 49 -17.09 11.99 -11.80
N PRO A 50 -17.61 13.12 -11.28
CA PRO A 50 -18.93 13.62 -11.65
C PRO A 50 -19.00 14.16 -13.09
N SER A 51 -17.87 14.50 -13.69
CA SER A 51 -17.82 15.08 -15.04
C SER A 51 -16.43 14.95 -15.67
N PRO A 52 -15.95 13.74 -16.02
CA PRO A 52 -14.62 13.54 -16.60
C PRO A 52 -14.40 14.43 -17.84
N ASN A 53 -13.27 15.12 -17.89
CA ASN A 53 -12.91 16.02 -18.99
C ASN A 53 -11.38 16.09 -19.15
N SER A 54 -10.88 17.07 -19.89
CA SER A 54 -9.43 17.23 -20.12
C SER A 54 -8.66 17.85 -18.93
N VAL A 55 -9.36 18.40 -17.94
CA VAL A 55 -8.76 18.89 -16.69
C VAL A 55 -8.58 17.72 -15.74
N ASN A 56 -9.68 17.01 -15.46
CA ASN A 56 -9.66 15.78 -14.70
C ASN A 56 -10.32 14.66 -15.51
N SER A 57 -9.49 13.74 -16.02
CA SER A 57 -9.91 12.55 -16.76
C SER A 57 -9.96 11.29 -15.91
N SER A 58 -9.66 11.39 -14.61
CA SER A 58 -9.68 10.30 -13.65
C SER A 58 -11.06 9.65 -13.57
N ASP A 59 -11.09 8.34 -13.34
CA ASP A 59 -12.36 7.60 -13.20
C ASP A 59 -12.98 7.88 -11.83
N PHE A 60 -12.14 8.13 -10.82
CA PHE A 60 -12.53 8.39 -9.44
C PHE A 60 -11.84 9.64 -8.91
N CYS A 61 -12.43 10.22 -7.87
CA CYS A 61 -11.88 11.38 -7.16
C CYS A 61 -12.38 11.36 -5.71
N ALA A 62 -11.87 12.28 -4.89
CA ALA A 62 -12.46 12.51 -3.58
C ALA A 62 -13.74 13.36 -3.69
N LYS A 63 -14.76 12.98 -2.93
CA LYS A 63 -15.90 13.83 -2.57
C LYS A 63 -15.70 14.31 -1.14
N TYR A 64 -15.89 15.60 -0.90
CA TYR A 64 -15.86 16.21 0.42
C TYR A 64 -17.14 17.01 0.69
N GLU A 65 -17.87 16.62 1.74
CA GLU A 65 -19.06 17.30 2.22
C GLU A 65 -18.71 18.08 3.48
N ARG A 66 -18.88 19.40 3.43
CA ARG A 66 -18.48 20.26 4.53
C ARG A 66 -19.32 20.07 5.78
N ASN A 67 -18.69 20.19 6.95
CA ASN A 67 -19.38 20.26 8.24
C ASN A 67 -19.85 21.69 8.51
N ILE A 68 -21.15 21.91 8.41
CA ILE A 68 -21.79 23.22 8.66
C ILE A 68 -21.53 23.77 10.07
N SER A 69 -21.14 22.94 11.04
CA SER A 69 -20.83 23.40 12.40
C SER A 69 -19.45 24.02 12.53
N GLU A 70 -18.56 23.82 11.55
CA GLU A 70 -17.17 24.27 11.58
C GLU A 70 -16.94 25.43 10.60
N THR A 71 -16.47 26.58 11.10
CA THR A 71 -16.09 27.71 10.23
C THR A 71 -14.78 27.47 9.48
N TYR A 72 -13.90 26.63 10.05
CA TYR A 72 -12.64 26.18 9.46
C TYR A 72 -12.64 24.67 9.41
N ASP A 73 -13.25 24.16 8.34
CA ASP A 73 -13.57 22.75 8.17
C ASP A 73 -12.37 21.95 7.62
N VAL A 74 -11.41 21.69 8.52
CA VAL A 74 -10.11 21.04 8.29
C VAL A 74 -10.19 19.65 7.62
N LEU A 75 -9.41 19.52 6.54
CA LEU A 75 -8.82 18.27 6.05
C LEU A 75 -7.31 18.28 6.31
N GLU A 76 -6.81 17.40 7.17
CA GLU A 76 -5.39 17.24 7.44
C GLU A 76 -4.81 16.05 6.67
N ILE A 77 -3.82 16.34 5.83
CA ILE A 77 -3.05 15.34 5.08
C ILE A 77 -1.63 15.32 5.65
N ILE A 78 -1.23 14.22 6.26
CA ILE A 78 0.13 14.02 6.75
C ILE A 78 0.96 13.34 5.67
N ALA A 79 2.08 13.95 5.29
CA ALA A 79 3.00 13.41 4.31
C ALA A 79 3.68 12.12 4.81
N ASN A 80 4.01 11.21 3.90
CA ASN A 80 4.81 10.02 4.20
C ASN A 80 6.32 10.31 4.30
N GLY A 81 6.66 11.42 4.94
CA GLY A 81 8.01 11.95 5.09
C GLY A 81 8.00 13.47 5.21
N PRO A 82 9.10 14.11 5.64
CA PRO A 82 9.20 15.55 5.61
C PRO A 82 9.21 16.06 4.17
N MET A 83 8.56 17.19 3.91
CA MET A 83 8.69 17.93 2.67
C MET A 83 10.14 18.39 2.47
N PHE A 84 10.56 18.46 1.20
CA PHE A 84 11.77 19.17 0.81
C PHE A 84 11.66 20.67 1.09
N ASP A 85 12.71 21.44 0.75
CA ASP A 85 12.71 22.89 0.94
C ASP A 85 11.55 23.56 0.19
N VAL A 86 10.65 24.22 0.93
CA VAL A 86 9.45 24.87 0.38
C VAL A 86 9.65 26.36 0.05
N SER A 87 10.89 26.88 0.06
CA SER A 87 11.21 28.29 -0.25
C SER A 87 10.67 28.75 -1.61
N ASP A 88 10.66 27.86 -2.60
CA ASP A 88 10.15 28.15 -3.94
C ASP A 88 8.64 28.43 -3.95
N TYR A 89 7.89 27.86 -3.02
CA TYR A 89 6.46 28.13 -2.86
C TYR A 89 6.23 29.49 -2.20
N ILE A 90 7.06 29.88 -1.22
CA ILE A 90 7.01 31.22 -0.61
C ILE A 90 7.35 32.31 -1.65
N SER A 91 8.40 32.09 -2.45
CA SER A 91 8.82 33.06 -3.48
C SER A 91 7.86 33.13 -4.68
N GLY A 92 6.94 32.17 -4.82
CA GLY A 92 6.04 32.03 -5.95
C GLY A 92 6.68 31.43 -7.20
N SER A 93 7.93 30.95 -7.11
CA SER A 93 8.61 30.23 -8.19
C SER A 93 7.95 28.88 -8.48
N LYS A 94 7.34 28.27 -7.46
CA LYS A 94 6.43 27.12 -7.56
C LYS A 94 5.08 27.47 -6.96
N LYS A 95 4.02 26.78 -7.38
CA LYS A 95 2.66 26.91 -6.84
C LYS A 95 2.05 25.54 -6.64
N MET A 96 1.46 25.27 -5.49
CA MET A 96 0.64 24.07 -5.35
C MET A 96 -0.58 24.19 -6.26
N LYS A 97 -1.06 23.06 -6.76
CA LYS A 97 -2.25 22.98 -7.62
C LYS A 97 -3.15 21.86 -7.15
N ILE A 98 -4.44 22.00 -7.39
CA ILE A 98 -5.44 20.98 -7.09
C ILE A 98 -6.56 21.11 -8.11
N ASP A 99 -7.02 19.98 -8.66
CA ASP A 99 -8.21 19.98 -9.50
C ASP A 99 -9.43 19.98 -8.58
N VAL A 100 -10.38 20.89 -8.83
CA VAL A 100 -11.57 21.06 -8.00
C VAL A 100 -12.82 21.15 -8.89
N TYR A 101 -13.85 20.41 -8.50
CA TYR A 101 -15.22 20.59 -8.96
C TYR A 101 -16.01 21.25 -7.83
N SER A 102 -16.28 22.55 -7.99
CA SER A 102 -16.95 23.39 -6.97
C SER A 102 -18.39 23.71 -7.35
N PRO A 103 -19.34 23.83 -6.41
CA PRO A 103 -20.72 24.20 -6.70
C PRO A 103 -20.89 25.66 -7.13
N ALA A 104 -19.90 26.52 -6.85
CA ALA A 104 -19.94 27.95 -7.13
C ALA A 104 -18.58 28.53 -7.53
N VAL A 105 -18.63 29.67 -8.22
CA VAL A 105 -17.48 30.55 -8.49
C VAL A 105 -17.14 31.37 -7.25
N GLY A 106 -15.89 31.82 -7.14
CA GLY A 106 -15.45 32.71 -6.07
C GLY A 106 -15.22 32.02 -4.73
N ILE A 107 -15.16 30.69 -4.69
CA ILE A 107 -14.90 29.92 -3.46
C ILE A 107 -13.40 29.93 -3.18
N PRO A 108 -12.95 30.42 -2.01
CA PRO A 108 -11.56 30.33 -1.61
C PRO A 108 -11.18 28.88 -1.27
N ILE A 109 -10.07 28.42 -1.82
CA ILE A 109 -9.40 27.16 -1.47
C ILE A 109 -8.09 27.54 -0.78
N GLN A 110 -7.89 27.07 0.45
CA GLN A 110 -6.69 27.37 1.21
C GLN A 110 -5.91 26.09 1.51
N ILE A 111 -4.59 26.16 1.32
CA ILE A 111 -3.64 25.19 1.88
C ILE A 111 -2.79 25.90 2.94
N THR A 112 -2.68 25.31 4.11
CA THR A 112 -1.66 25.66 5.11
C THR A 112 -0.65 24.52 5.23
N LEU A 113 0.64 24.84 5.10
CA LEU A 113 1.72 23.90 5.36
C LEU A 113 2.11 23.98 6.84
N GLU A 114 2.07 22.85 7.54
CA GLU A 114 2.30 22.80 8.99
C GLU A 114 3.32 21.72 9.39
N ASP A 115 4.07 21.98 10.47
CA ASP A 115 4.79 20.95 11.21
C ASP A 115 3.82 20.26 12.17
N SER A 116 3.41 19.05 11.81
CA SER A 116 2.43 18.24 12.55
C SER A 116 2.91 17.78 13.94
N THR A 117 4.19 17.98 14.29
CA THR A 117 4.71 17.71 15.64
C THR A 117 4.58 18.91 16.57
N THR A 118 4.39 20.10 16.00
CA THR A 118 4.34 21.38 16.72
C THR A 118 2.94 21.99 16.66
N ALA A 119 2.23 21.87 15.54
CA ALA A 119 0.88 22.36 15.38
C ALA A 119 -0.13 21.55 16.21
N THR A 120 -1.05 22.24 16.86
CA THR A 120 -2.19 21.65 17.58
C THR A 120 -3.46 22.44 17.24
N PRO A 121 -4.66 21.94 17.58
CA PRO A 121 -5.90 22.63 17.27
C PRO A 121 -6.05 24.02 17.92
N THR A 122 -5.31 24.33 18.99
CA THR A 122 -5.54 25.53 19.81
C THR A 122 -4.34 26.48 19.91
N ASN A 123 -3.24 26.22 19.21
CA ASN A 123 -1.98 26.97 19.38
C ASN A 123 -1.62 27.90 18.22
N TYR A 124 -2.60 28.32 17.41
CA TYR A 124 -2.34 29.27 16.31
C TYR A 124 -1.60 30.53 16.83
N PRO A 125 -0.51 30.99 16.16
CA PRO A 125 0.02 30.51 14.88
C PRO A 125 1.08 29.41 14.97
N THR A 126 1.49 28.98 16.18
CA THR A 126 2.61 28.03 16.37
C THR A 126 2.46 26.76 15.53
N GLY A 127 3.53 26.38 14.82
CA GLY A 127 3.55 25.19 13.96
C GLY A 127 3.03 25.40 12.53
N ARG A 128 2.47 26.57 12.21
CA ARG A 128 1.93 26.89 10.88
C ARG A 128 2.93 27.66 10.06
N HIS A 129 3.64 26.93 9.21
CA HIS A 129 4.71 27.49 8.42
C HIS A 129 4.16 28.50 7.40
N SER A 130 3.34 28.10 6.43
CA SER A 130 2.89 29.02 5.36
C SER A 130 1.47 28.75 4.88
N GLU A 131 0.79 29.80 4.43
CA GLU A 131 -0.58 29.76 3.90
C GLU A 131 -0.60 30.13 2.42
N TYR A 132 -1.47 29.47 1.66
CA TYR A 132 -1.64 29.64 0.22
C TYR A 132 -3.12 29.66 -0.13
N ILE A 133 -3.53 30.56 -1.01
CA ILE A 133 -4.93 30.72 -1.40
C ILE A 133 -5.06 30.65 -2.92
N GLY A 134 -6.04 29.88 -3.38
CA GLY A 134 -6.61 29.93 -4.72
C GLY A 134 -8.10 30.23 -4.64
N VAL A 135 -8.72 30.61 -5.76
CA VAL A 135 -10.16 30.92 -5.81
C VAL A 135 -10.76 30.26 -7.04
N THR A 136 -11.89 29.58 -6.88
CA THR A 136 -12.60 28.94 -8.00
C THR A 136 -13.09 29.99 -8.99
N SER A 137 -12.95 29.71 -10.28
CA SER A 137 -13.36 30.58 -11.38
C SER A 137 -14.56 30.02 -12.15
N VAL A 138 -14.86 28.73 -11.97
CA VAL A 138 -16.01 28.06 -12.58
C VAL A 138 -16.90 27.40 -11.51
N ALA A 139 -18.11 27.01 -11.91
CA ALA A 139 -19.06 26.30 -11.06
C ALA A 139 -19.58 25.07 -11.80
N ASN A 140 -19.75 23.97 -11.08
CA ASN A 140 -20.20 22.67 -11.57
C ASN A 140 -19.38 22.15 -12.76
N GLN A 141 -18.08 22.44 -12.77
CA GLN A 141 -17.10 22.01 -13.76
C GLN A 141 -15.74 21.84 -13.08
N TRP A 142 -14.91 20.93 -13.58
CA TRP A 142 -13.53 20.81 -13.13
C TRP A 142 -12.68 21.99 -13.59
N GLU A 143 -11.88 22.52 -12.67
CA GLU A 143 -10.79 23.44 -12.95
C GLU A 143 -9.55 23.09 -12.11
N THR A 144 -8.36 23.39 -12.61
CA THR A 144 -7.14 23.36 -11.80
C THR A 144 -7.00 24.69 -11.07
N VAL A 145 -7.12 24.67 -9.74
CA VAL A 145 -6.90 25.83 -8.89
C VAL A 145 -5.42 25.93 -8.54
N GLU A 146 -4.77 27.02 -8.95
CA GLU A 146 -3.41 27.35 -8.52
C GLU A 146 -3.42 28.15 -7.22
N LEU A 147 -2.73 27.67 -6.19
CA LEU A 147 -2.64 28.35 -4.91
C LEU A 147 -1.41 29.26 -4.84
N VAL A 148 -1.61 30.50 -4.41
CA VAL A 148 -0.57 31.53 -4.31
C VAL A 148 -0.28 31.83 -2.84
N PHE A 149 0.99 32.06 -2.52
CA PHE A 149 1.43 32.40 -1.16
C PHE A 149 0.65 33.60 -0.60
N ASN A 150 0.10 33.43 0.60
CA ASN A 150 -0.76 34.39 1.30
C ASN A 150 -0.17 34.84 2.64
N GLY A 151 0.78 34.11 3.22
CA GLY A 151 1.44 34.51 4.45
C GLY A 151 2.27 33.40 5.10
N GLN A 152 3.06 33.79 6.10
CA GLN A 152 3.86 32.88 6.94
C GLN A 152 3.45 33.10 8.41
N PRO A 153 2.44 32.38 8.93
CA PRO A 153 1.93 32.62 10.28
C PRO A 153 2.97 32.44 11.38
N ASP A 154 3.80 31.39 11.27
CA ASP A 154 4.95 31.12 12.14
C ASP A 154 6.25 31.25 11.34
N PRO A 155 6.82 32.47 11.22
CA PRO A 155 8.04 32.71 10.46
C PRO A 155 9.29 32.15 11.16
N SER A 156 9.16 31.55 12.35
CA SER A 156 10.28 30.94 13.07
C SER A 156 10.58 29.51 12.58
N LEU A 157 9.64 28.88 11.87
CA LEU A 157 9.81 27.54 11.32
C LEU A 157 10.78 27.53 10.14
N SER A 158 11.49 26.41 10.00
CA SER A 158 12.38 26.17 8.87
C SER A 158 11.58 25.88 7.60
N ASN A 159 12.10 26.29 6.44
CA ASN A 159 11.53 25.94 5.14
C ASN A 159 11.72 24.44 4.78
N VAL A 160 12.41 23.66 5.62
CA VAL A 160 12.57 22.21 5.48
C VAL A 160 11.95 21.50 6.66
N GLY A 161 11.50 20.25 6.47
CA GLY A 161 11.02 19.42 7.58
C GLY A 161 9.54 19.58 7.90
N ILE A 162 8.79 20.33 7.09
CA ILE A 162 7.33 20.44 7.17
C ILE A 162 6.68 19.09 6.85
N THR A 163 5.59 18.72 7.52
CA THR A 163 5.08 17.33 7.48
C THR A 163 3.62 17.21 7.08
N SER A 164 2.88 18.32 6.98
CA SER A 164 1.43 18.25 6.75
C SER A 164 0.88 19.38 5.89
N ILE A 165 -0.20 19.05 5.19
CA ILE A 165 -1.06 19.96 4.43
C ILE A 165 -2.40 20.02 5.16
N ILE A 166 -2.84 21.23 5.50
CA ILE A 166 -4.21 21.51 5.90
C ILE A 166 -4.94 22.09 4.70
N LEU A 167 -5.92 21.37 4.17
CA LEU A 167 -6.78 21.81 3.07
C LEU A 167 -8.11 22.31 3.61
N LEU A 168 -8.54 23.49 3.15
CA LEU A 168 -9.80 24.11 3.51
C LEU A 168 -10.55 24.56 2.26
N PHE A 169 -11.82 24.18 2.17
CA PHE A 169 -12.77 24.68 1.20
C PHE A 169 -13.64 25.75 1.86
N ASN A 170 -13.70 26.95 1.27
CA ASN A 170 -14.50 28.08 1.74
C ASN A 170 -14.30 28.41 3.24
N PRO A 171 -13.04 28.60 3.71
CA PRO A 171 -12.76 28.87 5.13
C PRO A 171 -13.46 30.14 5.65
N ALA A 172 -13.65 30.21 6.96
CA ALA A 172 -14.37 31.26 7.68
C ALA A 172 -15.88 31.35 7.35
N THR A 173 -16.48 30.24 6.92
CA THR A 173 -17.93 30.16 6.62
C THR A 173 -18.54 28.88 7.18
N ASN A 174 -19.82 28.90 7.52
CA ASN A 174 -20.59 27.72 7.90
C ASN A 174 -21.45 27.29 6.70
N THR A 175 -20.97 26.32 5.91
CA THR A 175 -21.73 25.77 4.78
C THR A 175 -21.72 24.23 4.83
N ASP A 176 -22.69 23.62 4.18
CA ASP A 176 -22.81 22.18 3.91
C ASP A 176 -22.50 21.87 2.43
N ASP A 177 -21.71 22.73 1.77
CA ASP A 177 -21.34 22.58 0.37
C ASP A 177 -20.56 21.29 0.13
N THR A 178 -20.76 20.71 -1.05
CA THR A 178 -20.02 19.53 -1.52
C THR A 178 -19.00 19.93 -2.58
N TYR A 179 -17.76 19.48 -2.41
CA TYR A 179 -16.67 19.64 -3.36
C TYR A 179 -16.21 18.27 -3.84
N TYR A 180 -15.71 18.20 -5.07
CA TYR A 180 -14.88 17.09 -5.49
C TYR A 180 -13.49 17.62 -5.78
N PHE A 181 -12.46 16.85 -5.42
CA PHE A 181 -11.09 17.25 -5.66
C PHE A 181 -10.21 16.08 -6.04
N ASP A 182 -9.15 16.40 -6.78
CA ASP A 182 -8.24 15.44 -7.36
C ASP A 182 -6.89 16.07 -7.68
N ASN A 183 -5.91 15.25 -8.06
CA ASN A 183 -4.61 15.66 -8.58
C ASN A 183 -3.95 16.77 -7.75
N LEU A 184 -3.85 16.58 -6.43
CA LEU A 184 -3.14 17.52 -5.56
C LEU A 184 -1.65 17.49 -5.92
N MET A 185 -1.06 18.64 -6.27
CA MET A 185 0.31 18.76 -6.75
C MET A 185 1.15 19.63 -5.82
N GLY A 186 2.23 19.03 -5.30
CA GLY A 186 3.23 19.63 -4.41
C GLY A 186 2.72 19.85 -2.97
N PRO A 187 3.64 20.11 -2.02
CA PRO A 187 5.10 20.20 -2.21
C PRO A 187 5.79 18.85 -2.39
N GLU A 188 7.03 18.84 -2.88
CA GLU A 188 7.80 17.60 -3.01
C GLU A 188 8.15 17.02 -1.62
N VAL A 189 8.05 15.69 -1.47
CA VAL A 189 8.21 14.98 -0.20
C VAL A 189 9.47 14.11 -0.20
N ASN A 190 10.24 14.17 0.87
CA ASN A 190 11.32 13.23 1.14
C ASN A 190 10.77 11.99 1.86
N GLY A 191 10.02 11.17 1.14
CA GLY A 191 9.29 10.03 1.69
C GLY A 191 9.94 8.68 1.45
N ALA A 192 9.48 7.67 2.19
CA ALA A 192 9.95 6.28 2.06
C ALA A 192 9.71 5.68 0.66
N CYS A 193 8.79 6.26 -0.11
CA CYS A 193 8.44 5.82 -1.46
C CYS A 193 9.26 6.49 -2.57
N ASN A 194 10.24 7.32 -2.23
CA ASN A 194 11.08 7.99 -3.23
C ASN A 194 11.91 6.97 -4.02
N GLY A 195 11.69 6.92 -5.33
CA GLY A 195 12.32 5.93 -6.21
C GLY A 195 11.75 4.52 -6.08
N PHE A 196 10.61 4.35 -5.40
CA PHE A 196 9.89 3.09 -5.36
C PHE A 196 9.41 2.70 -6.76
N ILE A 197 9.59 1.43 -7.12
CA ILE A 197 9.16 0.88 -8.41
C ILE A 197 8.10 -0.18 -8.11
N PRO A 198 6.80 0.09 -8.34
CA PRO A 198 5.74 -0.87 -8.09
C PRO A 198 5.82 -2.05 -9.06
N ASN A 199 5.41 -3.23 -8.60
CA ASN A 199 5.12 -4.37 -9.47
C ASN A 199 3.62 -4.70 -9.39
N PRO A 200 2.77 -4.02 -10.18
CA PRO A 200 1.33 -4.12 -10.06
C PRO A 200 0.77 -5.49 -10.47
N GLN A 201 1.61 -6.39 -11.00
CA GLN A 201 1.23 -7.76 -11.33
C GLN A 201 1.22 -8.68 -10.09
N VAL A 202 1.88 -8.31 -9.00
CA VAL A 202 2.01 -9.17 -7.80
C VAL A 202 1.93 -8.41 -6.49
N ASP A 203 2.29 -7.14 -6.44
CA ASP A 203 2.23 -6.31 -5.24
C ASP A 203 1.07 -5.33 -5.41
N PHE A 204 -0.04 -5.61 -4.74
CA PHE A 204 -1.30 -4.94 -5.04
C PHE A 204 -1.55 -3.74 -4.14
N GLN A 205 -1.48 -3.92 -2.83
CA GLN A 205 -1.78 -2.85 -1.88
C GLN A 205 -1.10 -3.13 -0.54
N ASP A 206 -0.22 -2.23 -0.11
CA ASP A 206 0.46 -2.29 1.19
C ASP A 206 0.28 -1.00 2.01
N TRP A 207 -0.49 -0.05 1.50
CA TRP A 207 -0.78 1.25 2.11
C TRP A 207 0.45 2.09 2.47
N ASP A 208 1.64 1.68 2.07
CA ASP A 208 2.86 2.43 2.26
C ASP A 208 3.25 3.08 0.93
N CYS A 209 3.42 2.26 -0.12
CA CYS A 209 3.88 2.72 -1.44
C CYS A 209 3.19 2.03 -2.63
N ASN A 210 2.58 0.85 -2.43
CA ASN A 210 1.85 0.14 -3.49
C ASN A 210 0.38 0.55 -3.52
N TRP A 211 -0.09 1.11 -4.65
CA TRP A 211 -1.46 1.56 -4.87
C TRP A 211 -2.05 0.93 -6.14
N ASN A 212 -1.97 -0.39 -6.27
CA ASN A 212 -2.33 -1.11 -7.50
C ASN A 212 -3.70 -1.81 -7.41
N ILE A 213 -4.56 -1.34 -6.51
CA ILE A 213 -5.96 -1.73 -6.37
C ILE A 213 -6.83 -0.47 -6.40
N ASN A 214 -7.88 -0.52 -7.23
CA ASN A 214 -8.97 0.43 -7.18
C ASN A 214 -10.13 -0.15 -6.36
N PHE A 215 -10.49 0.49 -5.26
CA PHE A 215 -11.64 0.11 -4.43
C PHE A 215 -12.93 0.71 -5.01
N GLY A 216 -13.44 0.11 -6.09
CA GLY A 216 -14.57 0.66 -6.86
C GLY A 216 -15.90 0.74 -6.10
N TYR A 217 -16.03 0.04 -4.96
CA TYR A 217 -17.17 0.18 -4.06
C TYR A 217 -16.83 -0.30 -2.65
N THR A 218 -17.33 0.42 -1.65
CA THR A 218 -17.30 0.00 -0.25
C THR A 218 -18.65 0.32 0.39
N SER A 219 -19.18 -0.60 1.21
CA SER A 219 -20.39 -0.32 2.01
C SER A 219 -20.05 0.58 3.19
N GLY A 220 -18.92 0.28 3.84
CA GLY A 220 -18.35 1.07 4.91
C GLY A 220 -17.35 2.13 4.45
N GLU A 221 -16.72 2.75 5.45
CA GLU A 221 -15.68 3.75 5.26
C GLU A 221 -14.30 3.09 5.22
N LEU A 222 -13.55 3.33 4.13
CA LEU A 222 -12.19 2.84 3.93
C LEU A 222 -11.22 4.02 3.89
N LEU A 223 -10.33 4.09 4.89
CA LEU A 223 -9.31 5.13 4.97
C LEU A 223 -7.93 4.53 5.23
N GLN A 224 -6.88 5.15 4.74
CA GLN A 224 -5.51 4.84 5.17
C GLN A 224 -5.31 5.33 6.60
N SER A 225 -4.62 4.55 7.42
CA SER A 225 -4.35 4.89 8.82
C SER A 225 -3.04 4.27 9.28
N TYR A 226 -2.54 4.68 10.46
CA TYR A 226 -1.42 3.98 11.09
C TYR A 226 -1.75 2.50 11.31
N ASN A 227 -0.76 1.66 11.04
CA ASN A 227 -0.84 0.24 11.36
C ASN A 227 -1.08 0.07 12.87
N PRO A 228 -2.18 -0.58 13.30
CA PRO A 228 -2.54 -0.69 14.71
C PRO A 228 -1.60 -1.58 15.53
N ALA A 229 -0.78 -2.42 14.86
CA ALA A 229 0.08 -3.38 15.52
C ALA A 229 1.29 -3.76 14.65
N VAL A 230 2.24 -2.84 14.51
CA VAL A 230 3.53 -3.10 13.84
C VAL A 230 4.27 -4.24 14.55
N GLY A 231 4.71 -5.25 13.81
CA GLY A 231 5.35 -6.44 14.34
C GLY A 231 6.03 -7.28 13.26
N SER A 232 6.44 -8.50 13.59
CA SER A 232 7.17 -9.36 12.65
C SER A 232 6.36 -9.78 11.42
N LEU A 233 5.04 -9.96 11.59
CA LEU A 233 4.13 -10.36 10.50
C LEU A 233 3.76 -9.20 9.58
N ASN A 234 3.52 -8.02 10.16
CA ASN A 234 3.18 -6.80 9.44
C ASN A 234 4.10 -5.68 9.92
N GLN A 235 5.03 -5.29 9.05
CA GLN A 235 6.02 -4.24 9.29
C GLN A 235 5.64 -2.92 8.60
N SER A 236 4.50 -2.88 7.90
CA SER A 236 4.03 -1.69 7.20
C SER A 236 3.82 -0.56 8.20
N LYS A 237 4.12 0.66 7.78
CA LYS A 237 3.89 1.85 8.63
C LYS A 237 2.41 2.16 8.69
N TYR A 238 1.72 2.01 7.57
CA TYR A 238 0.29 2.23 7.43
C TYR A 238 -0.45 0.96 7.02
N SER A 239 -1.77 1.01 7.18
CA SER A 239 -2.70 0.01 6.69
C SER A 239 -4.04 0.68 6.36
N ALA A 240 -4.95 0.00 5.68
CA ALA A 240 -6.34 0.44 5.67
C ALA A 240 -6.96 0.27 7.06
N LYS A 241 -7.81 1.21 7.44
CA LYS A 241 -8.87 1.05 8.44
C LYS A 241 -10.20 1.05 7.71
N TYR A 242 -10.96 -0.01 7.92
CA TYR A 242 -12.27 -0.21 7.35
C TYR A 242 -13.32 -0.28 8.47
N THR A 243 -14.23 0.69 8.51
CA THR A 243 -15.36 0.70 9.45
C THR A 243 -16.59 0.19 8.73
N ARG A 244 -17.15 -0.94 9.17
CA ARG A 244 -18.36 -1.51 8.56
C ARG A 244 -19.55 -0.55 8.68
N VAL A 245 -20.34 -0.48 7.61
CA VAL A 245 -21.65 0.18 7.58
C VAL A 245 -22.59 -0.75 6.82
N PRO A 246 -23.06 -1.84 7.47
CA PRO A 246 -23.87 -2.83 6.80
C PRO A 246 -25.27 -2.30 6.49
N ASP A 247 -25.91 -2.92 5.49
CA ASP A 247 -27.35 -2.71 5.23
C ASP A 247 -28.22 -3.32 6.34
N SER A 248 -29.55 -3.19 6.21
CA SER A 248 -30.50 -3.74 7.18
C SER A 248 -30.47 -5.27 7.31
N ASN A 249 -29.88 -5.97 6.34
CA ASN A 249 -29.71 -7.42 6.34
C ASN A 249 -28.35 -7.84 6.92
N GLY A 250 -27.46 -6.90 7.24
CA GLY A 250 -26.12 -7.19 7.72
C GLY A 250 -25.09 -7.39 6.61
N GLU A 251 -25.42 -7.06 5.35
CA GLU A 251 -24.49 -7.15 4.23
C GLU A 251 -23.54 -5.94 4.22
N ASP A 252 -22.24 -6.24 4.18
CA ASP A 252 -21.18 -5.24 4.07
C ASP A 252 -20.12 -5.78 3.10
N VAL A 253 -19.88 -5.02 2.04
CA VAL A 253 -19.12 -5.43 0.86
C VAL A 253 -18.04 -4.41 0.54
N LEU A 254 -16.84 -4.92 0.25
CA LEU A 254 -15.73 -4.18 -0.33
C LEU A 254 -15.37 -4.83 -1.68
N ILE A 255 -15.41 -4.05 -2.76
CA ILE A 255 -15.07 -4.47 -4.12
C ILE A 255 -13.75 -3.81 -4.53
N ALA A 256 -12.78 -4.64 -4.90
CA ALA A 256 -11.42 -4.22 -5.23
C ALA A 256 -11.00 -4.76 -6.60
N ASN A 257 -10.80 -3.85 -7.55
CA ASN A 257 -10.38 -4.14 -8.92
C ASN A 257 -8.85 -4.05 -9.03
N PHE A 258 -8.23 -4.97 -9.76
CA PHE A 258 -6.79 -4.95 -10.00
C PHE A 258 -6.44 -3.92 -11.08
N SER A 259 -5.59 -2.95 -10.75
CA SER A 259 -5.27 -1.85 -11.68
C SER A 259 -4.50 -2.30 -12.93
N ALA A 260 -3.83 -3.45 -12.88
CA ALA A 260 -3.11 -4.01 -14.03
C ALA A 260 -3.90 -5.06 -14.84
N GLY A 261 -5.22 -5.11 -14.66
CA GLY A 261 -6.11 -6.04 -15.34
C GLY A 261 -6.14 -7.43 -14.69
N SER A 262 -6.50 -8.45 -15.47
CA SER A 262 -6.67 -9.82 -14.97
C SER A 262 -5.42 -10.36 -14.28
N LEU A 263 -5.59 -11.08 -13.16
CA LEU A 263 -4.50 -11.74 -12.46
C LEU A 263 -3.71 -12.69 -13.35
N ASN A 264 -2.39 -12.56 -13.35
CA ASN A 264 -1.49 -13.54 -13.98
C ASN A 264 -1.06 -14.60 -12.98
N LEU A 265 -1.74 -15.75 -13.01
CA LEU A 265 -1.55 -16.84 -12.05
C LEU A 265 -0.56 -17.92 -12.51
N SER A 266 0.22 -17.67 -13.58
CA SER A 266 1.14 -18.66 -14.16
C SER A 266 2.30 -19.06 -13.25
N SER A 267 2.78 -18.12 -12.42
CA SER A 267 3.92 -18.30 -11.51
C SER A 267 3.59 -17.93 -10.06
N ASN A 268 2.70 -16.96 -9.85
CA ASN A 268 2.22 -16.54 -8.55
C ASN A 268 0.72 -16.82 -8.45
N ASN A 269 0.38 -17.97 -7.87
CA ASN A 269 -0.97 -18.51 -7.82
C ASN A 269 -1.61 -18.46 -6.42
N ILE A 270 -0.91 -17.91 -5.42
CA ILE A 270 -1.47 -17.68 -4.09
C ILE A 270 -1.76 -16.21 -3.91
N PHE A 271 -3.03 -15.87 -3.75
CA PHE A 271 -3.42 -14.54 -3.30
C PHE A 271 -3.25 -14.43 -1.79
N ARG A 272 -2.59 -13.37 -1.34
CA ARG A 272 -2.34 -13.06 0.07
C ARG A 272 -3.02 -11.74 0.43
N ILE A 273 -3.60 -11.71 1.62
CA ILE A 273 -4.14 -10.51 2.27
C ILE A 273 -3.92 -10.66 3.77
N GLN A 274 -3.52 -9.58 4.43
CA GLN A 274 -3.45 -9.53 5.87
C GLN A 274 -4.66 -8.81 6.42
N LEU A 275 -5.29 -9.39 7.43
CA LEU A 275 -6.43 -8.80 8.14
C LEU A 275 -6.14 -8.75 9.63
N TYR A 276 -6.59 -7.67 10.26
CA TYR A 276 -6.60 -7.46 11.71
C TYR A 276 -8.00 -6.98 12.10
N GLY A 277 -8.57 -7.51 13.17
CA GLY A 277 -9.91 -7.11 13.60
C GLY A 277 -10.52 -8.07 14.62
N PRO A 278 -11.83 -7.98 14.88
CA PRO A 278 -12.53 -8.89 15.76
C PRO A 278 -12.61 -10.31 15.14
N PRO A 279 -12.79 -11.35 15.98
CA PRO A 279 -12.77 -12.74 15.52
C PRO A 279 -14.08 -13.11 14.83
N ARG A 280 -14.19 -12.71 13.56
CA ARG A 280 -15.40 -12.82 12.73
C ARG A 280 -15.15 -13.66 11.47
N PRO A 281 -16.18 -14.33 10.93
CA PRO A 281 -16.11 -14.93 9.61
C PRO A 281 -16.00 -13.86 8.52
N PHE A 282 -15.39 -14.23 7.40
CA PHE A 282 -15.43 -13.45 6.17
C PHE A 282 -15.42 -14.35 4.95
N LYS A 283 -15.99 -13.84 3.85
CA LYS A 283 -15.92 -14.47 2.53
C LYS A 283 -15.08 -13.59 1.61
N ILE A 284 -14.20 -14.20 0.83
CA ILE A 284 -13.56 -13.54 -0.31
C ILE A 284 -13.99 -14.24 -1.60
N SER A 285 -14.38 -13.47 -2.60
CA SER A 285 -14.88 -13.92 -3.90
C SER A 285 -14.01 -13.32 -5.00
N PHE A 286 -13.47 -14.15 -5.89
CA PHE A 286 -12.67 -13.72 -7.05
C PHE A 286 -13.53 -13.78 -8.30
N GLN A 287 -13.50 -12.73 -9.12
CA GLN A 287 -14.50 -12.50 -10.18
C GLN A 287 -13.91 -11.99 -11.50
N ASP A 288 -14.58 -12.29 -12.60
CA ASP A 288 -14.26 -11.86 -13.99
C ASP A 288 -15.05 -10.60 -14.43
N ASP A 289 -15.34 -9.71 -13.48
CA ASP A 289 -16.24 -8.53 -13.54
C ASP A 289 -17.75 -8.81 -13.49
N THR A 290 -18.20 -9.98 -13.94
CA THR A 290 -19.65 -10.29 -14.00
C THR A 290 -20.05 -11.50 -13.18
N THR A 291 -19.14 -12.44 -12.95
CA THR A 291 -19.44 -13.70 -12.28
C THR A 291 -18.42 -14.06 -11.21
N GLU A 292 -18.88 -14.78 -10.18
CA GLU A 292 -17.99 -15.41 -9.20
C GLU A 292 -17.28 -16.61 -9.84
N VAL A 293 -15.95 -16.51 -9.98
CA VAL A 293 -15.09 -17.57 -10.52
C VAL A 293 -14.78 -18.59 -9.44
N ILE A 294 -14.39 -18.11 -8.25
CA ILE A 294 -14.11 -18.94 -7.07
C ILE A 294 -14.28 -18.10 -5.80
N SER A 295 -14.70 -18.72 -4.70
CA SER A 295 -14.77 -18.06 -3.40
C SER A 295 -14.32 -18.94 -2.25
N PHE A 296 -13.94 -18.29 -1.16
CA PHE A 296 -13.44 -18.92 0.04
C PHE A 296 -14.07 -18.30 1.29
N ASN A 297 -14.45 -19.14 2.23
CA ASN A 297 -14.84 -18.73 3.57
C ASN A 297 -13.66 -18.93 4.53
N ARG A 298 -13.42 -17.93 5.38
CA ARG A 298 -12.38 -17.93 6.41
C ARG A 298 -12.90 -17.26 7.67
N THR A 299 -12.07 -17.28 8.70
CA THR A 299 -12.38 -16.66 9.98
C THR A 299 -11.13 -15.98 10.50
N ILE A 300 -11.27 -14.73 10.94
CA ILE A 300 -10.27 -14.08 11.79
C ILE A 300 -10.34 -14.80 13.14
N SER A 301 -9.27 -15.50 13.51
CA SER A 301 -9.30 -16.42 14.67
C SER A 301 -8.96 -15.74 15.99
N SER A 302 -8.05 -14.76 15.95
CA SER A 302 -7.61 -13.99 17.10
C SER A 302 -8.01 -12.52 16.96
N ALA A 303 -8.61 -11.97 18.01
CA ALA A 303 -8.85 -10.53 18.11
C ALA A 303 -7.52 -9.77 18.21
N ASN A 304 -7.48 -8.56 17.65
CA ASN A 304 -6.39 -7.60 17.84
C ASN A 304 -4.99 -8.11 17.45
N GLN A 305 -4.92 -9.01 16.47
CA GLN A 305 -3.66 -9.55 15.95
C GLN A 305 -3.75 -9.66 14.43
N TRP A 306 -2.67 -9.25 13.74
CA TRP A 306 -2.54 -9.46 12.31
C TRP A 306 -2.54 -10.95 12.00
N GLN A 307 -3.28 -11.33 10.96
CA GLN A 307 -3.32 -12.67 10.41
C GLN A 307 -3.17 -12.60 8.89
N GLN A 308 -2.33 -13.47 8.33
CA GLN A 308 -2.17 -13.59 6.89
C GLN A 308 -3.04 -14.70 6.34
N PHE A 309 -3.82 -14.40 5.32
CA PHE A 309 -4.73 -15.34 4.66
C PHE A 309 -4.26 -15.64 3.24
N PRO A 310 -3.71 -16.85 3.00
CA PRO A 310 -3.41 -17.33 1.66
C PRO A 310 -4.63 -18.00 1.02
N PHE A 311 -4.83 -17.73 -0.26
CA PHE A 311 -5.88 -18.31 -1.10
C PHE A 311 -5.25 -18.89 -2.37
N ASP A 312 -5.39 -20.19 -2.55
CA ASP A 312 -4.85 -20.90 -3.71
C ASP A 312 -5.79 -20.78 -4.91
N LEU A 313 -5.32 -20.08 -5.94
CA LEU A 313 -6.04 -19.81 -7.18
C LEU A 313 -5.55 -20.70 -8.34
N SER A 314 -4.71 -21.71 -8.07
CA SER A 314 -4.13 -22.59 -9.10
C SER A 314 -5.18 -23.27 -9.97
N SER A 315 -6.30 -23.70 -9.37
CA SER A 315 -7.41 -24.36 -10.06
C SER A 315 -8.12 -23.47 -11.10
N VAL A 316 -7.95 -22.16 -10.99
CA VAL A 316 -8.57 -21.14 -11.85
C VAL A 316 -7.52 -20.31 -12.59
N SER A 317 -6.29 -20.82 -12.71
CA SER A 317 -5.16 -20.11 -13.35
C SER A 317 -5.36 -19.76 -14.83
N GLY A 318 -6.32 -20.40 -15.51
CA GLY A 318 -6.73 -20.09 -16.88
C GLY A 318 -7.94 -19.15 -17.00
N GLN A 319 -8.49 -18.68 -15.89
CA GLN A 319 -9.66 -17.79 -15.86
C GLN A 319 -9.22 -16.32 -15.76
N ASN A 320 -10.05 -15.42 -16.29
CA ASN A 320 -9.84 -13.98 -16.13
C ASN A 320 -10.36 -13.55 -14.75
N ILE A 321 -9.48 -13.14 -13.85
CA ILE A 321 -9.89 -12.64 -12.53
C ILE A 321 -9.47 -11.17 -12.44
N ASN A 322 -10.45 -10.26 -12.50
CA ASN A 322 -10.22 -8.81 -12.58
C ASN A 322 -10.41 -8.10 -11.24
N ARG A 323 -11.11 -8.76 -10.30
CA ARG A 323 -11.39 -8.19 -8.98
C ARG A 323 -11.54 -9.26 -7.91
N PHE A 324 -11.45 -8.83 -6.66
CA PHE A 324 -11.97 -9.57 -5.53
C PHE A 324 -13.04 -8.78 -4.80
N VAL A 325 -13.95 -9.50 -4.17
CA VAL A 325 -15.02 -8.96 -3.32
C VAL A 325 -14.87 -9.57 -1.94
N LEU A 326 -14.69 -8.71 -0.93
CA LEU A 326 -14.60 -9.08 0.47
C LEU A 326 -15.95 -8.81 1.14
N PHE A 327 -16.46 -9.82 1.82
CA PHE A 327 -17.66 -9.72 2.65
C PHE A 327 -17.28 -10.01 4.09
N LEU A 328 -17.50 -9.03 4.97
CA LEU A 328 -17.12 -9.10 6.38
C LEU A 328 -18.37 -9.36 7.23
N ASP A 329 -18.33 -10.43 8.03
CA ASP A 329 -19.39 -10.80 8.98
C ASP A 329 -20.81 -10.74 8.39
N GLN A 330 -20.99 -11.37 7.21
CA GLN A 330 -22.26 -11.39 6.47
C GLN A 330 -23.46 -11.78 7.35
N GLY A 331 -24.60 -11.14 7.11
CA GLY A 331 -25.83 -11.38 7.85
C GLY A 331 -25.86 -10.78 9.26
N VAL A 332 -24.84 -10.01 9.65
CA VAL A 332 -24.74 -9.40 10.98
C VAL A 332 -24.64 -7.88 10.87
N VAL A 333 -25.63 -7.19 11.46
CA VAL A 333 -25.62 -5.74 11.63
C VAL A 333 -24.72 -5.37 12.82
N ASN A 334 -23.49 -4.97 12.53
CA ASN A 334 -22.57 -4.34 13.48
C ASN A 334 -21.64 -3.35 12.75
N PHE A 335 -20.93 -2.54 13.53
CA PHE A 335 -20.04 -1.49 13.02
C PHE A 335 -18.58 -1.83 13.38
N ASP A 336 -18.23 -3.12 13.29
CA ASP A 336 -16.90 -3.61 13.61
C ASP A 336 -15.85 -2.95 12.70
N VAL A 337 -14.66 -2.71 13.25
CA VAL A 337 -13.52 -2.12 12.53
C VAL A 337 -12.51 -3.21 12.19
N TYR A 338 -12.06 -3.20 10.94
CA TYR A 338 -11.03 -4.09 10.41
C TYR A 338 -9.88 -3.27 9.87
N TYR A 339 -8.69 -3.84 9.88
CA TYR A 339 -7.55 -3.30 9.19
C TYR A 339 -7.09 -4.29 8.12
N ILE A 340 -6.77 -3.75 6.93
CA ILE A 340 -6.48 -4.52 5.73
C ILE A 340 -5.12 -4.08 5.22
N ASP A 341 -4.26 -5.03 4.89
CA ASP A 341 -2.91 -4.72 4.44
C ASP A 341 -2.27 -5.86 3.62
N ASN A 342 -1.11 -5.57 3.02
CA ASN A 342 -0.20 -6.54 2.40
C ASN A 342 -0.91 -7.48 1.42
N ILE A 343 -1.70 -6.88 0.54
CA ILE A 343 -2.44 -7.55 -0.53
C ILE A 343 -1.50 -7.79 -1.70
N GLY A 344 -1.45 -9.03 -2.19
CA GLY A 344 -0.61 -9.38 -3.32
C GLY A 344 -0.80 -10.80 -3.79
N LEU A 345 0.01 -11.19 -4.75
CA LEU A 345 0.27 -12.57 -5.08
C LEU A 345 1.61 -13.01 -4.50
N SER A 346 1.70 -14.30 -4.22
CA SER A 346 2.95 -14.99 -4.08
C SER A 346 2.89 -16.27 -4.89
N SER A 347 4.05 -16.82 -5.22
CA SER A 347 4.10 -18.22 -5.60
C SER A 347 3.53 -19.04 -4.45
N SER A 348 2.89 -20.16 -4.78
CA SER A 348 2.79 -21.22 -3.79
C SER A 348 4.19 -21.41 -3.23
N PRO A 349 4.39 -21.41 -1.89
CA PRO A 349 5.50 -22.22 -1.39
C PRO A 349 5.24 -23.56 -2.05
N SER A 350 6.14 -23.97 -2.98
CA SER A 350 5.91 -25.11 -3.89
C SER A 350 5.13 -26.14 -3.11
N SER A 351 3.86 -26.31 -3.50
CA SER A 351 2.88 -27.04 -2.70
C SER A 351 3.56 -28.30 -2.21
N THR A 352 3.32 -28.66 -0.95
CA THR A 352 3.59 -30.01 -0.45
C THR A 352 2.86 -30.99 -1.36
N ILE A 353 3.49 -31.37 -2.47
CA ILE A 353 3.49 -32.76 -2.86
C ILE A 353 4.18 -33.38 -1.66
N GLU A 354 3.40 -33.87 -0.70
CA GLU A 354 3.93 -34.98 0.06
C GLU A 354 4.42 -35.96 -1.01
N LEU A 355 5.74 -36.06 -1.18
CA LEU A 355 6.28 -37.36 -1.49
C LEU A 355 5.68 -38.20 -0.38
N ASN A 356 4.69 -39.00 -0.76
CA ASN A 356 4.10 -40.02 0.06
C ASN A 356 5.27 -40.59 0.89
N ASP A 357 5.21 -40.48 2.22
CA ASP A 357 6.32 -40.77 3.16
C ASP A 357 6.86 -42.23 2.96
N GLN A 358 6.19 -43.01 2.10
CA GLN A 358 6.63 -44.27 1.49
C GLN A 358 7.97 -44.22 0.73
N PHE A 359 8.34 -43.13 0.04
CA PHE A 359 9.51 -43.14 -0.86
C PHE A 359 10.74 -42.44 -0.30
N VAL A 360 10.57 -41.41 0.55
CA VAL A 360 11.69 -40.66 1.14
C VAL A 360 11.46 -40.51 2.64
N THR A 361 12.39 -41.02 3.45
CA THR A 361 12.37 -40.92 4.91
C THR A 361 13.58 -40.13 5.40
N ILE A 362 13.35 -39.24 6.37
CA ILE A 362 14.36 -38.33 6.93
C ILE A 362 14.53 -38.66 8.40
N PHE A 363 15.75 -38.93 8.84
CA PHE A 363 16.05 -39.32 10.22
C PHE A 363 17.52 -39.03 10.59
N PRO A 364 17.90 -38.98 11.87
CA PRO A 364 17.00 -38.87 13.02
C PRO A 364 16.32 -37.49 13.05
N ASN A 365 15.17 -37.40 13.71
CA ASN A 365 14.55 -36.14 14.09
C ASN A 365 14.06 -36.29 15.54
N PRO A 366 14.69 -35.63 16.53
CA PRO A 366 15.70 -34.57 16.40
C PRO A 366 17.06 -35.01 15.85
N VAL A 367 17.75 -34.10 15.16
CA VAL A 367 19.07 -34.24 14.55
C VAL A 367 20.14 -33.75 15.53
N ASP A 368 21.26 -34.45 15.59
CA ASP A 368 22.47 -34.01 16.29
C ASP A 368 23.38 -33.32 15.24
N ASP A 369 24.37 -34.03 14.70
CA ASP A 369 25.25 -33.49 13.65
C ASP A 369 24.83 -33.82 12.21
N LYS A 370 24.25 -35.01 12.01
CA LYS A 370 24.01 -35.59 10.68
C LYS A 370 22.56 -35.96 10.45
N LEU A 371 22.04 -35.48 9.34
CA LEU A 371 20.73 -35.86 8.83
C LEU A 371 20.87 -36.91 7.73
N PHE A 372 20.13 -38.00 7.85
CA PHE A 372 20.03 -39.05 6.84
C PHE A 372 18.75 -38.91 6.03
N ILE A 373 18.89 -39.04 4.73
CA ILE A 373 17.79 -39.07 3.77
C ILE A 373 17.85 -40.43 3.09
N ARG A 374 16.92 -41.31 3.45
CA ARG A 374 16.70 -42.58 2.75
C ARG A 374 15.67 -42.35 1.65
N SER A 375 16.01 -42.69 0.42
CA SER A 375 15.11 -42.64 -0.73
C SER A 375 15.10 -44.01 -1.42
N SER A 376 13.91 -44.57 -1.64
CA SER A 376 13.74 -45.83 -2.37
C SER A 376 13.91 -45.69 -3.88
N ILE A 377 14.17 -44.47 -4.38
CA ILE A 377 14.40 -44.17 -5.79
C ILE A 377 15.91 -44.15 -6.04
N ASN A 378 16.44 -45.19 -6.70
CA ASN A 378 17.87 -45.28 -7.03
C ASN A 378 18.24 -44.36 -8.21
N ASN A 379 19.50 -43.91 -8.25
CA ASN A 379 20.09 -43.10 -9.34
C ASN A 379 19.35 -41.78 -9.61
N SER A 380 18.87 -41.13 -8.54
CA SER A 380 18.19 -39.84 -8.61
C SER A 380 19.03 -38.73 -7.96
N GLU A 381 18.93 -37.53 -8.53
CA GLU A 381 19.49 -36.30 -7.95
C GLU A 381 18.38 -35.49 -7.29
N PHE A 382 18.67 -34.99 -6.09
CA PHE A 382 17.78 -34.14 -5.33
C PHE A 382 18.53 -32.90 -4.87
N ASP A 383 17.94 -31.73 -5.05
CA ASP A 383 18.38 -30.52 -4.36
C ASP A 383 17.72 -30.47 -2.97
N PHE A 384 18.41 -29.96 -1.96
CA PHE A 384 17.82 -29.69 -0.66
C PHE A 384 18.05 -28.24 -0.23
N PHE A 385 17.13 -27.71 0.56
CA PHE A 385 17.13 -26.35 1.10
C PHE A 385 16.65 -26.41 2.55
N ILE A 386 17.33 -25.73 3.46
CA ILE A 386 16.97 -25.66 4.88
C ILE A 386 16.74 -24.21 5.22
N TYR A 387 15.57 -23.92 5.78
CA TYR A 387 15.17 -22.60 6.22
C TYR A 387 15.05 -22.58 7.74
N ASP A 388 15.45 -21.49 8.38
CA ASP A 388 15.21 -21.27 9.80
C ASP A 388 13.71 -20.96 10.09
N SER A 389 13.37 -20.78 11.37
CA SER A 389 12.01 -20.45 11.80
C SER A 389 11.50 -19.09 11.30
N LYS A 390 12.38 -18.25 10.76
CA LYS A 390 12.06 -16.94 10.17
C LYS A 390 11.95 -17.01 8.64
N GLY A 391 12.14 -18.20 8.04
CA GLY A 391 12.09 -18.39 6.59
C GLY A 391 13.37 -18.00 5.85
N ILE A 392 14.48 -17.79 6.56
CA ILE A 392 15.79 -17.48 5.95
C ILE A 392 16.46 -18.80 5.54
N LEU A 393 16.95 -18.87 4.30
CA LEU A 393 17.71 -20.02 3.80
C LEU A 393 19.06 -20.12 4.52
N VAL A 394 19.24 -21.15 5.34
CA VAL A 394 20.46 -21.39 6.13
C VAL A 394 21.39 -22.44 5.53
N LYS A 395 20.86 -23.37 4.73
CA LYS A 395 21.68 -24.38 4.05
C LYS A 395 21.04 -24.85 2.75
N LYS A 396 21.85 -25.19 1.75
CA LYS A 396 21.39 -25.86 0.53
C LYS A 396 22.45 -26.80 0.01
N GLY A 397 22.06 -27.74 -0.83
CA GLY A 397 23.00 -28.61 -1.52
C GLY A 397 22.31 -29.56 -2.49
N ARG A 398 23.10 -30.41 -3.13
CA ARG A 398 22.62 -31.46 -4.01
C ARG A 398 23.07 -32.81 -3.50
N ILE A 399 22.17 -33.78 -3.56
CA ILE A 399 22.37 -35.16 -3.15
C ILE A 399 22.16 -36.04 -4.36
N TYR A 400 23.18 -36.84 -4.66
CA TYR A 400 23.06 -37.94 -5.59
C TYR A 400 22.77 -39.21 -4.80
N ASN A 401 21.71 -39.96 -5.13
CA ASN A 401 21.29 -41.16 -4.40
C ASN A 401 21.62 -42.47 -5.15
N PRO A 402 22.89 -42.94 -5.13
CA PRO A 402 23.26 -44.20 -5.78
C PRO A 402 22.92 -45.45 -4.97
N LYS A 403 22.68 -45.33 -3.65
CA LYS A 403 22.61 -46.47 -2.70
C LYS A 403 21.47 -46.39 -1.67
N SER A 404 20.39 -45.70 -2.02
CA SER A 404 19.17 -45.58 -1.21
C SER A 404 19.27 -44.76 0.09
N ILE A 405 20.45 -44.38 0.60
CA ILE A 405 20.62 -43.52 1.78
C ILE A 405 21.77 -42.54 1.57
N ASN A 406 21.52 -41.26 1.88
CA ASN A 406 22.53 -40.19 1.88
C ASN A 406 22.57 -39.49 3.24
N ASN A 407 23.69 -38.83 3.54
CA ASN A 407 23.83 -38.04 4.76
C ASN A 407 24.21 -36.58 4.44
N ILE A 408 23.72 -35.66 5.26
CA ILE A 408 24.03 -34.24 5.25
C ILE A 408 24.59 -33.87 6.62
N ASN A 409 25.78 -33.28 6.68
CA ASN A 409 26.25 -32.59 7.89
C ASN A 409 25.52 -31.25 7.99
N LEU A 410 24.78 -31.01 9.07
CA LEU A 410 23.97 -29.79 9.19
C LEU A 410 24.80 -28.58 9.61
N GLU A 411 25.66 -28.70 10.61
CA GLU A 411 26.43 -27.56 11.17
C GLU A 411 25.51 -26.37 11.50
N LEU A 412 24.29 -26.65 11.96
CA LEU A 412 23.28 -25.65 12.33
C LEU A 412 23.22 -25.56 13.85
N SER A 413 22.87 -24.38 14.36
CA SER A 413 22.59 -24.20 15.79
C SER A 413 21.34 -24.98 16.21
N SER A 414 21.22 -25.24 17.51
CA SER A 414 20.01 -25.83 18.10
C SER A 414 18.77 -25.01 17.73
N GLY A 415 17.71 -25.66 17.23
CA GLY A 415 16.53 -24.96 16.75
C GLY A 415 15.60 -25.78 15.86
N ILE A 416 14.51 -25.15 15.42
CA ILE A 416 13.53 -25.72 14.50
C ILE A 416 13.78 -25.18 13.09
N TYR A 417 13.84 -26.09 12.12
CA TYR A 417 14.09 -25.77 10.72
C TYR A 417 13.09 -26.46 9.80
N SER A 418 12.88 -25.86 8.63
CA SER A 418 12.12 -26.46 7.53
C SER A 418 13.08 -26.96 6.46
N LEU A 419 13.12 -28.27 6.22
CA LEU A 419 13.88 -28.90 5.15
C LEU A 419 12.97 -29.11 3.94
N ILE A 420 13.40 -28.62 2.78
CA ILE A 420 12.77 -28.85 1.48
C ILE A 420 13.71 -29.71 0.64
N ILE A 421 13.22 -30.79 0.05
CA ILE A 421 13.93 -31.66 -0.90
C ILE A 421 13.21 -31.57 -2.25
N ARG A 422 13.90 -31.20 -3.32
CA ARG A 422 13.37 -31.02 -4.67
C ARG A 422 14.01 -31.99 -5.65
N SER A 423 13.19 -32.70 -6.41
CA SER A 423 13.58 -33.43 -7.64
C SER A 423 12.99 -32.72 -8.87
N LYS A 424 13.31 -33.19 -10.08
CA LYS A 424 12.75 -32.64 -11.34
C LYS A 424 11.22 -32.51 -11.33
N ASN A 425 10.52 -33.43 -10.66
CA ASN A 425 9.05 -33.51 -10.72
C ASN A 425 8.36 -33.44 -9.34
N ASN A 426 9.09 -33.41 -8.22
CA ASN A 426 8.49 -33.51 -6.87
C ASN A 426 9.24 -32.64 -5.85
N VAL A 427 8.54 -32.14 -4.84
CA VAL A 427 9.11 -31.35 -3.73
C VAL A 427 8.57 -31.87 -2.40
N LEU A 428 9.42 -32.35 -1.49
CA LEU A 428 9.06 -32.76 -0.12
C LEU A 428 9.46 -31.67 0.88
N THR A 429 8.59 -31.36 1.83
CA THR A 429 8.91 -30.47 2.96
C THR A 429 8.78 -31.23 4.29
N LYS A 430 9.78 -31.15 5.16
CA LYS A 430 9.78 -31.80 6.48
C LYS A 430 10.36 -30.87 7.54
N LYS A 431 9.69 -30.81 8.69
CA LYS A 431 10.21 -30.13 9.89
C LYS A 431 11.33 -30.97 10.49
N ILE A 432 12.48 -30.37 10.76
CA ILE A 432 13.58 -30.99 11.51
C ILE A 432 13.90 -30.15 12.74
N SER A 433 14.19 -30.82 13.86
CA SER A 433 14.68 -30.19 15.10
C SER A 433 16.15 -30.51 15.23
N VAL A 434 17.02 -29.51 15.32
CA VAL A 434 18.46 -29.67 15.60
C VAL A 434 18.66 -29.48 17.10
N LYS A 435 19.42 -30.37 17.74
CA LYS A 435 19.70 -30.32 19.18
C LYS A 435 20.86 -29.41 19.52
#